data_AF-A0A448KPN3-F1
#
_entry.id   AF-A0A448KPN3-F1
#
_cell.length_a   1.000
_cell.length_b   1.000
_cell.length_c   1.000
_cell.angle_alpha   90.00
_cell.angle_beta   90.00
_cell.angle_gamma   90.00
#
_symmetry.space_group_name_H-M   'P 1'
#
loop_
_entity.id
_entity.type
_entity.pdbx_description
1 polymer ?
#
loop_
_entity_poly.entity_id
_entity_poly.type
_entity_poly.pdbx_seq_one_letter_code
_entity_poly.pdbx_strand_id
1 'polypeptide(L)'
;MQFYGHLRTYEKTYKSLFKHIIKINEADGWEVDFFIYTYDKFEHNTKTWHHHNSNLKNRFVLKSDEENLQRIFRPKALNIGHLEENEHGMLKSIEEGNKLRQAYEKEQGFKYDLIFYTRPDLIYVSDLRINTYLDIYQNHPEFKHFGLNYKFYLVCHGQFKRLPVADPRYFLESLCFFCKF
;
A
#
# COMPACT_ATOMS: atom_id res chain seq x y z
N MET A 1 3.40 -1.92 6.64
CA MET A 1 2.29 -1.54 5.73
C MET A 1 2.28 -0.03 5.54
N GLN A 2 2.32 0.47 4.31
CA GLN A 2 2.28 1.91 4.02
C GLN A 2 1.12 2.24 3.09
N PHE A 3 0.19 3.07 3.56
CA PHE A 3 -0.91 3.58 2.75
C PHE A 3 -0.51 4.82 1.95
N TYR A 4 -1.00 4.88 0.72
CA TYR A 4 -0.88 6.02 -0.17
C TYR A 4 -2.20 6.34 -0.88
N GLY A 5 -2.33 7.58 -1.35
CA GLY A 5 -3.55 8.09 -1.98
C GLY A 5 -4.70 8.38 -1.00
N HIS A 6 -5.89 8.55 -1.56
CA HIS A 6 -7.10 8.93 -0.81
C HIS A 6 -7.75 7.76 -0.05
N LEU A 7 -8.49 8.08 1.01
CA LEU A 7 -9.25 7.14 1.85
C LEU A 7 -10.55 6.62 1.21
N ARG A 8 -10.64 6.48 -0.12
CA ARG A 8 -11.90 6.04 -0.75
C ARG A 8 -12.35 4.71 -0.17
N THR A 9 -13.62 4.58 0.23
CA THR A 9 -14.20 3.27 0.62
C THR A 9 -13.43 2.45 1.68
N TYR A 10 -12.46 3.02 2.43
CA TYR A 10 -11.57 2.23 3.32
C TYR A 10 -12.35 1.43 4.37
N GLU A 11 -13.45 1.99 4.86
CA GLU A 11 -14.36 1.36 5.82
C GLU A 11 -15.00 0.07 5.29
N LYS A 12 -15.13 -0.06 3.96
CA LYS A 12 -15.69 -1.23 3.30
C LYS A 12 -14.61 -2.26 2.95
N THR A 13 -13.38 -1.81 2.72
CA THR A 13 -12.31 -2.64 2.17
C THR A 13 -11.36 -3.19 3.24
N TYR A 14 -11.19 -2.50 4.38
CA TYR A 14 -10.18 -2.86 5.39
C TYR A 14 -10.33 -4.30 5.89
N LYS A 15 -11.56 -4.82 6.04
CA LYS A 15 -11.78 -6.21 6.49
C LYS A 15 -11.10 -7.22 5.57
N SER A 16 -11.13 -6.97 4.26
CA SER A 16 -10.46 -7.84 3.29
C SER A 16 -8.93 -7.76 3.39
N LEU A 17 -8.37 -6.56 3.62
CA LEU A 17 -6.95 -6.38 3.91
C LEU A 17 -6.53 -7.18 5.14
N PHE A 18 -7.27 -7.05 6.24
CA PHE A 18 -6.97 -7.78 7.46
C PHE A 18 -7.06 -9.29 7.27
N LYS A 19 -8.11 -9.77 6.60
CA LYS A 19 -8.32 -11.19 6.35
C LYS A 19 -7.23 -11.80 5.48
N HIS A 20 -6.93 -11.17 4.35
CA HIS A 20 -6.13 -11.79 3.28
C HIS A 20 -4.64 -11.45 3.35
N ILE A 21 -4.28 -10.36 4.04
CA ILE A 21 -2.89 -9.91 4.11
C ILE A 21 -2.42 -9.94 5.56
N ILE A 22 -3.06 -9.18 6.46
CA ILE A 22 -2.52 -8.98 7.81
C ILE A 22 -2.52 -10.27 8.61
N LYS A 23 -3.68 -10.90 8.79
CA LYS A 23 -3.84 -12.09 9.65
C LYS A 23 -3.07 -13.29 9.13
N ILE A 24 -2.94 -13.42 7.80
CA ILE A 24 -2.17 -14.49 7.18
C ILE A 24 -0.69 -14.37 7.52
N ASN A 25 -0.12 -13.16 7.46
CA ASN A 25 1.30 -12.97 7.73
C ASN A 25 1.60 -12.87 9.24
N GLU A 26 0.68 -12.36 10.05
CA GLU A 26 0.80 -12.43 11.52
C GLU A 26 0.86 -13.89 12.02
N ALA A 27 0.05 -14.78 11.42
CA ALA A 27 0.09 -16.21 11.74
C ALA A 27 1.42 -16.88 11.40
N ASP A 28 2.15 -16.32 10.43
CA ASP A 28 3.49 -16.74 10.01
C ASP A 28 4.62 -16.08 10.82
N GLY A 29 4.28 -15.25 11.82
CA GLY A 29 5.23 -14.59 12.72
C GLY A 29 5.67 -13.18 12.30
N TRP A 30 5.05 -12.59 11.26
CA TRP A 30 5.35 -11.21 10.87
C TRP A 30 4.66 -10.19 11.77
N GLU A 31 5.41 -9.19 12.23
CA GLU A 31 4.85 -8.00 12.86
C GLU A 31 4.51 -6.94 11.79
N VAL A 32 3.29 -6.40 11.83
CA VAL A 32 2.81 -5.46 10.82
C VAL A 32 2.42 -4.12 11.42
N ASP A 33 3.29 -3.13 11.19
CA ASP A 33 3.00 -1.73 11.51
C ASP A 33 2.37 -0.99 10.34
N PHE A 34 1.52 0.00 10.64
CA PHE A 34 0.86 0.85 9.65
C PHE A 34 1.43 2.28 9.66
N PHE A 35 1.68 2.80 8.46
CA PHE A 35 2.00 4.20 8.21
C PHE A 35 0.99 4.76 7.22
N ILE A 36 0.35 5.85 7.56
CA ILE A 36 -0.74 6.40 6.76
C ILE A 36 -0.42 7.84 6.40
N TYR A 37 -0.13 8.07 5.12
CA TYR A 37 -0.29 9.40 4.54
C TYR A 37 -1.51 9.38 3.63
N THR A 38 -2.37 10.38 3.77
CA THR A 38 -3.53 10.55 2.89
C THR A 38 -3.80 12.03 2.64
N TYR A 39 -4.85 12.30 1.86
CA TYR A 39 -5.27 13.65 1.54
C TYR A 39 -6.53 14.03 2.31
N ASP A 40 -6.66 15.33 2.56
CA ASP A 40 -7.77 15.98 3.25
C ASP A 40 -9.13 15.84 2.55
N LYS A 41 -9.14 15.37 1.29
CA LYS A 41 -10.35 14.99 0.55
C LYS A 41 -10.40 13.50 0.32
N PHE A 42 -11.61 12.93 0.36
CA PHE A 42 -11.84 11.51 0.06
C PHE A 42 -11.65 11.17 -1.41
N GLU A 43 -11.77 12.12 -2.34
CA GLU A 43 -11.54 11.91 -3.76
C GLU A 43 -10.99 13.19 -4.41
N HIS A 44 -10.29 13.06 -5.54
CA HIS A 44 -9.82 14.17 -6.35
C HIS A 44 -11.00 14.86 -7.06
N ASN A 45 -10.88 16.17 -7.31
CA ASN A 45 -11.94 16.95 -7.96
C ASN A 45 -11.85 16.96 -9.50
N THR A 46 -10.76 16.45 -10.08
CA THR A 46 -10.51 16.42 -11.53
C THR A 46 -11.21 15.26 -12.26
N LYS A 47 -11.41 15.42 -13.56
CA LYS A 47 -11.95 14.39 -14.45
C LYS A 47 -10.98 13.20 -14.52
N THR A 48 -11.25 12.11 -13.80
CA THR A 48 -10.53 10.84 -13.99
C THR A 48 -11.49 9.76 -14.49
N TRP A 49 -10.93 8.64 -14.94
CA TRP A 49 -11.66 7.46 -15.42
C TRP A 49 -12.63 6.84 -14.38
N HIS A 50 -12.64 7.33 -13.13
CA HIS A 50 -13.47 6.87 -12.02
C HIS A 50 -14.70 7.75 -11.75
N HIS A 51 -15.34 8.31 -12.77
CA HIS A 51 -16.40 9.32 -12.65
C HIS A 51 -17.72 8.89 -11.97
N HIS A 52 -17.74 7.76 -11.26
CA HIS A 52 -18.93 7.02 -10.88
C HIS A 52 -19.35 7.15 -9.40
N ASN A 53 -18.59 7.81 -8.52
CA ASN A 53 -18.94 7.88 -7.09
C ASN A 53 -19.34 9.29 -6.64
N SER A 54 -20.56 9.70 -6.97
CA SER A 54 -21.11 11.03 -6.62
C SER A 54 -21.08 11.32 -5.11
N ASN A 55 -21.13 10.28 -4.27
CA ASN A 55 -21.28 10.41 -2.82
C ASN A 55 -19.97 10.73 -2.09
N LEU A 56 -18.81 10.61 -2.75
CA LEU A 56 -17.51 10.93 -2.17
C LEU A 56 -16.93 12.27 -2.68
N LYS A 57 -17.56 12.87 -3.68
CA LYS A 57 -17.12 14.16 -4.23
C LYS A 57 -17.20 15.25 -3.17
N ASN A 58 -16.13 16.06 -3.08
CA ASN A 58 -16.01 17.17 -2.13
C ASN A 58 -16.15 16.79 -0.65
N ARG A 59 -16.10 15.49 -0.31
CA ARG A 59 -16.09 15.06 1.09
C ARG A 59 -14.70 15.25 1.67
N PHE A 60 -14.59 16.09 2.68
CA PHE A 60 -13.37 16.25 3.47
C PHE A 60 -13.21 15.14 4.50
N VAL A 61 -11.96 14.88 4.89
CA VAL A 61 -11.63 14.04 6.05
C VAL A 61 -12.02 14.78 7.32
N LEU A 62 -12.88 14.16 8.11
CA LEU A 62 -13.34 14.69 9.39
C LEU A 62 -12.53 14.07 10.53
N LYS A 63 -12.56 14.71 11.71
CA LYS A 63 -11.95 14.14 12.92
C LYS A 63 -12.44 12.72 13.24
N SER A 64 -13.72 12.44 13.00
CA SER A 64 -14.28 11.09 13.18
C SER A 64 -13.67 10.06 12.24
N ASP A 65 -13.26 10.46 11.03
CA ASP A 65 -12.54 9.60 10.10
C ASP A 65 -11.13 9.29 10.62
N GLU A 66 -10.43 10.30 11.14
CA GLU A 66 -9.12 10.11 11.78
C GLU A 66 -9.20 9.16 12.98
N GLU A 67 -10.17 9.36 13.86
CA GLU A 67 -10.44 8.49 15.01
C GLU A 67 -10.73 7.05 14.56
N ASN A 68 -11.47 6.89 13.45
CA ASN A 68 -11.76 5.59 12.88
C ASN A 68 -10.50 4.92 12.30
N LEU A 69 -9.64 5.66 11.60
CA LEU A 69 -8.33 5.17 11.14
C LEU A 69 -7.44 4.72 12.30
N GLN A 70 -7.37 5.53 13.36
CA GLN A 70 -6.61 5.22 14.57
C GLN A 70 -7.12 3.93 15.22
N ARG A 71 -8.44 3.76 15.31
CA ARG A 71 -9.07 2.57 15.88
C ARG A 71 -8.83 1.31 15.04
N ILE A 72 -8.96 1.41 13.71
CA ILE A 72 -8.87 0.26 12.80
C ILE A 72 -7.42 -0.18 12.59
N PHE A 73 -6.55 0.76 12.23
CA PHE A 73 -5.19 0.46 11.76
C PHE A 73 -4.12 0.67 12.84
N ARG A 74 -4.41 1.46 13.88
CA ARG A 74 -3.45 1.83 14.95
C ARG A 74 -2.10 2.25 14.36
N PRO A 75 -2.07 3.23 13.43
CA PRO A 75 -0.87 3.59 12.72
C PRO A 75 0.20 4.13 13.67
N LYS A 76 1.46 3.79 13.39
CA LYS A 76 2.62 4.37 14.09
C LYS A 76 2.82 5.84 13.74
N ALA A 77 2.35 6.25 12.56
CA ALA A 77 2.23 7.65 12.17
C ALA A 77 1.09 7.84 11.17
N LEU A 78 0.34 8.94 11.35
CA LEU A 78 -0.75 9.39 10.48
C LEU A 78 -0.50 10.85 10.12
N ASN A 79 -0.55 11.18 8.82
CA ASN A 79 -0.54 12.56 8.34
C ASN A 79 -1.57 12.74 7.22
N ILE A 80 -2.24 13.89 7.22
CA ILE A 80 -3.27 14.27 6.25
C ILE A 80 -2.80 15.56 5.59
N GLY A 81 -2.40 15.45 4.34
CA GLY A 81 -1.95 16.59 3.55
C GLY A 81 -3.04 17.16 2.66
N HIS A 82 -2.77 18.34 2.11
CA HIS A 82 -3.58 18.92 1.05
C HIS A 82 -3.03 18.52 -0.32
N LEU A 83 -3.91 18.25 -1.29
CA LEU A 83 -3.54 18.06 -2.69
C LEU A 83 -4.11 19.22 -3.51
N GLU A 84 -3.22 20.00 -4.12
CA GLU A 84 -3.61 21.13 -4.97
C GLU A 84 -4.34 20.65 -6.23
N GLU A 85 -5.17 21.53 -6.78
CA GLU A 85 -5.89 21.23 -8.01
C GLU A 85 -4.89 21.04 -9.17
N ASN A 86 -5.05 19.93 -9.92
CA ASN A 86 -4.17 19.48 -11.02
C ASN A 86 -2.84 18.83 -10.62
N GLU A 87 -2.57 18.59 -9.34
CA GLU A 87 -1.41 17.79 -8.93
C GLU A 87 -1.67 16.27 -9.02
N HIS A 88 -0.66 15.51 -9.46
CA HIS A 88 -0.67 14.05 -9.39
C HIS A 88 -0.26 13.56 -7.98
N GLY A 89 -1.25 13.14 -7.19
CA GLY A 89 -1.02 12.79 -5.78
C GLY A 89 -0.30 11.45 -5.50
N MET A 90 -0.19 10.52 -6.47
CA MET A 90 0.35 9.19 -6.15
C MET A 90 1.79 9.23 -5.61
N LEU A 91 2.73 9.77 -6.39
CA LEU A 91 4.15 9.78 -6.00
C LEU A 91 4.39 10.62 -4.73
N LYS A 92 3.73 11.78 -4.64
CA LYS A 92 3.78 12.65 -3.45
C LYS A 92 3.32 11.92 -2.19
N SER A 93 2.19 11.22 -2.25
CA SER A 93 1.70 10.44 -1.10
C SER A 93 2.62 9.29 -0.68
N ILE A 94 3.30 8.64 -1.64
CA ILE A 94 4.30 7.60 -1.36
C ILE A 94 5.53 8.22 -0.68
N GLU A 95 6.01 9.37 -1.16
CA GLU A 95 7.16 10.07 -0.60
C GLU A 95 6.90 10.51 0.85
N GLU A 96 5.74 11.12 1.10
CA GLU A 96 5.37 11.56 2.45
C GLU A 96 5.17 10.38 3.40
N GLY A 97 4.53 9.29 2.95
CA GLY A 97 4.44 8.06 3.74
C GLY A 97 5.81 7.46 4.05
N ASN A 98 6.77 7.59 3.13
CA ASN A 98 8.15 7.16 3.37
C ASN A 98 8.83 7.99 4.44
N LYS A 99 8.62 9.32 4.45
CA LYS A 99 9.15 10.21 5.51
C LYS A 99 8.62 9.81 6.88
N LEU A 100 7.31 9.50 6.99
CA LEU A 100 6.70 9.02 8.24
C LEU A 100 7.38 7.74 8.75
N ARG A 101 7.51 6.72 7.89
CA ARG A 101 8.16 5.46 8.25
C ARG A 101 9.63 5.64 8.61
N GLN A 102 10.38 6.41 7.82
CA GLN A 102 11.81 6.64 8.06
C GLN A 102 12.08 7.39 9.36
N ALA A 103 11.20 8.32 9.73
CA ALA A 103 11.26 9.01 11.02
C ALA A 103 11.08 8.01 12.18
N TYR A 104 10.06 7.14 12.10
CA TYR A 104 9.82 6.11 13.11
C TYR A 104 10.96 5.08 13.21
N GLU A 105 11.46 4.59 12.07
CA GLU A 105 12.65 3.72 12.02
C GLU A 105 13.86 4.34 12.74
N LYS A 106 14.09 5.65 12.51
CA LYS A 106 15.19 6.37 13.14
C LYS A 106 14.97 6.51 14.65
N GLU A 107 13.75 6.81 15.07
CA GLU A 107 13.38 6.96 16.48
C GLU A 107 13.53 5.66 17.26
N GLN A 108 13.10 4.54 16.68
CA GLN A 108 13.09 3.23 17.33
C GLN A 108 14.39 2.45 17.15
N GLY A 109 15.33 2.94 16.34
CA GLY A 109 16.63 2.31 16.14
C GLY A 109 16.62 1.00 15.35
N PHE A 110 15.61 0.79 14.49
CA PHE A 110 15.51 -0.40 13.64
C PHE A 110 15.10 -0.06 12.20
N LYS A 111 15.16 -1.04 11.30
CA LYS A 111 14.68 -0.95 9.91
C LYS A 111 13.68 -2.05 9.63
N TYR A 112 12.64 -1.74 8.86
CA TYR A 112 11.70 -2.77 8.41
C TYR A 112 12.33 -3.62 7.31
N ASP A 113 12.19 -4.95 7.42
CA ASP A 113 12.65 -5.89 6.40
C ASP A 113 11.85 -5.73 5.09
N LEU A 114 10.54 -5.50 5.22
CA LEU A 114 9.59 -5.42 4.12
C LEU A 114 8.67 -4.20 4.24
N ILE A 115 8.53 -3.48 3.14
CA ILE A 115 7.57 -2.39 2.98
C ILE A 115 6.54 -2.82 1.95
N PHE A 116 5.29 -2.96 2.37
CA PHE A 116 4.17 -3.16 1.45
C PHE A 116 3.44 -1.84 1.23
N TYR A 117 3.51 -1.33 0.00
CA TYR A 117 2.80 -0.14 -0.42
C TYR A 117 1.43 -0.52 -0.96
N THR A 118 0.37 0.08 -0.43
CA THR A 118 -0.96 -0.16 -0.93
C THR A 118 -1.89 1.01 -0.72
N ARG A 119 -3.05 0.98 -1.39
CA ARG A 119 -4.08 1.99 -1.20
C ARG A 119 -5.12 1.44 -0.23
N PRO A 120 -5.68 2.28 0.66
CA PRO A 120 -6.68 1.84 1.62
C PRO A 120 -8.03 1.47 0.95
N ASP A 121 -8.23 1.85 -0.31
CA ASP A 121 -9.47 1.68 -1.06
C ASP A 121 -9.55 0.38 -1.89
N LEU A 122 -8.67 -0.59 -1.64
CA LEU A 122 -8.59 -1.83 -2.40
C LEU A 122 -9.24 -3.01 -1.68
N ILE A 123 -10.02 -3.81 -2.42
CA ILE A 123 -10.52 -5.11 -1.96
C ILE A 123 -9.49 -6.18 -2.31
N TYR A 124 -9.11 -6.98 -1.30
CA TYR A 124 -8.27 -8.16 -1.47
C TYR A 124 -9.17 -9.39 -1.55
N VAL A 125 -9.01 -10.19 -2.61
CA VAL A 125 -9.86 -11.36 -2.88
C VAL A 125 -9.15 -12.69 -2.68
N SER A 126 -7.85 -12.64 -2.41
CA SER A 126 -6.99 -13.81 -2.22
C SER A 126 -5.91 -13.50 -1.21
N ASP A 127 -5.47 -14.54 -0.51
CA ASP A 127 -4.40 -14.41 0.47
C ASP A 127 -3.08 -14.03 -0.19
N LEU A 128 -2.32 -13.17 0.48
CA LEU A 128 -0.94 -12.90 0.13
C LEU A 128 -0.07 -13.26 1.32
N ARG A 129 0.63 -14.38 1.19
CA ARG A 129 1.56 -14.90 2.21
C ARG A 129 3.00 -14.61 1.78
N ILE A 130 3.70 -13.76 2.55
CA ILE A 130 5.08 -13.33 2.28
C ILE A 130 6.02 -14.53 2.19
N ASN A 131 5.90 -15.49 3.11
CA ASN A 131 6.76 -16.66 3.17
C ASN A 131 6.70 -17.51 1.89
N THR A 132 5.55 -17.54 1.19
CA THR A 132 5.45 -18.21 -0.11
C THR A 132 6.42 -17.60 -1.13
N TYR A 133 6.56 -16.28 -1.16
CA TYR A 133 7.48 -15.63 -2.09
C TYR A 133 8.93 -15.76 -1.65
N LEU A 134 9.21 -15.62 -0.35
CA LEU A 134 10.58 -15.81 0.17
C LEU A 134 11.09 -17.23 -0.09
N ASP A 135 10.24 -18.24 0.09
CA ASP A 135 10.55 -19.64 -0.20
C ASP A 135 10.92 -19.85 -1.68
N ILE A 136 10.18 -19.22 -2.62
CA ILE A 136 10.51 -19.27 -4.05
C ILE A 136 11.94 -18.76 -4.29
N TYR A 137 12.29 -17.60 -3.74
CA TYR A 137 13.64 -17.02 -3.93
C TYR A 137 14.76 -17.82 -3.24
N GLN A 138 14.44 -18.60 -2.21
CA GLN A 138 15.41 -19.43 -1.52
C GLN A 138 15.59 -20.81 -2.16
N ASN A 139 14.48 -21.42 -2.62
CA ASN A 139 14.44 -22.85 -2.91
C ASN A 139 14.13 -23.20 -4.38
N HIS A 140 13.51 -22.30 -5.15
CA HIS A 140 13.18 -22.60 -6.55
C HIS A 140 14.45 -22.70 -7.41
N PRO A 141 14.62 -23.73 -8.27
CA PRO A 141 15.84 -23.93 -9.07
C PRO A 141 16.27 -22.72 -9.90
N GLU A 142 15.29 -21.99 -10.44
CA GLU A 142 15.51 -20.79 -11.26
C GLU A 142 15.72 -19.51 -10.44
N PHE A 143 15.36 -19.47 -9.15
CA PHE A 143 15.44 -18.23 -8.35
C PHE A 143 16.47 -18.31 -7.22
N LYS A 144 16.81 -19.51 -6.73
CA LYS A 144 17.73 -19.72 -5.60
C LYS A 144 19.11 -19.09 -5.77
N HIS A 145 19.54 -18.89 -7.02
CA HIS A 145 20.83 -18.28 -7.33
C HIS A 145 20.83 -16.75 -7.15
N PHE A 146 19.66 -16.10 -7.20
CA PHE A 146 19.52 -14.70 -6.76
C PHE A 146 19.55 -14.62 -5.23
N GLY A 147 18.90 -15.57 -4.56
CA GLY A 147 18.73 -15.55 -3.11
C GLY A 147 18.00 -14.31 -2.62
N LEU A 148 18.11 -14.03 -1.32
CA LEU A 148 17.52 -12.85 -0.68
C LEU A 148 18.52 -11.72 -0.46
N ASN A 149 19.80 -11.85 -0.83
CA ASN A 149 20.81 -10.84 -0.47
C ASN A 149 20.74 -9.54 -1.30
N TYR A 150 19.78 -9.43 -2.22
CA TYR A 150 19.58 -8.26 -3.06
C TYR A 150 18.29 -7.54 -2.69
N LYS A 151 18.29 -6.22 -2.84
CA LYS A 151 17.05 -5.43 -2.79
C LYS A 151 16.14 -5.88 -3.93
N PHE A 152 14.99 -6.43 -3.59
CA PHE A 152 14.00 -6.85 -4.56
C PHE A 152 12.70 -6.08 -4.39
N TYR A 153 12.00 -5.90 -5.50
CA TYR A 153 10.65 -5.37 -5.54
C TYR A 153 9.72 -6.46 -6.08
N LEU A 154 8.70 -6.84 -5.32
CA LEU A 154 7.62 -7.66 -5.84
C LEU A 154 6.48 -6.75 -6.22
N VAL A 155 5.99 -6.91 -7.43
CA VAL A 155 4.99 -6.01 -7.98
C VAL A 155 3.81 -6.83 -8.44
N CYS A 156 2.60 -6.47 -8.01
CA CYS A 156 1.38 -7.15 -8.42
C CYS A 156 1.13 -6.93 -9.91
N HIS A 157 1.62 -7.83 -10.76
CA HIS A 157 1.54 -7.65 -12.20
C HIS A 157 0.11 -7.92 -12.71
N GLY A 158 -0.59 -6.87 -13.16
CA GLY A 158 -1.90 -6.98 -13.82
C GLY A 158 -1.78 -7.40 -15.29
N GLN A 159 -1.05 -8.48 -15.56
CA GLN A 159 -0.86 -8.99 -16.93
C GLN A 159 -2.25 -9.21 -17.53
N PHE A 160 -2.51 -8.58 -18.69
CA PHE A 160 -3.80 -8.62 -19.41
C PHE A 160 -4.95 -7.76 -18.89
N LYS A 161 -4.80 -6.95 -17.83
CA LYS A 161 -5.91 -6.10 -17.33
C LYS A 161 -6.17 -4.84 -18.17
N ARG A 162 -5.12 -4.26 -18.76
CA ARG A 162 -5.18 -3.02 -19.59
C ARG A 162 -4.65 -3.23 -21.01
N LEU A 163 -3.68 -4.13 -21.19
CA LEU A 163 -3.08 -4.44 -22.47
C LEU A 163 -3.33 -5.92 -22.78
N PRO A 164 -3.82 -6.29 -23.98
CA PRO A 164 -4.04 -7.68 -24.36
C PRO A 164 -2.72 -8.46 -24.57
N VAL A 165 -1.58 -7.77 -24.53
CA VAL A 165 -0.24 -8.34 -24.72
C VAL A 165 0.64 -7.96 -23.53
N ALA A 166 1.42 -8.93 -23.06
CA ALA A 166 2.47 -8.69 -22.07
C ALA A 166 3.72 -8.13 -22.77
N ASP A 167 4.00 -6.84 -22.61
CA ASP A 167 5.22 -6.20 -23.12
C ASP A 167 6.11 -5.76 -21.93
N PRO A 168 7.32 -6.33 -21.76
CA PRO A 168 8.20 -6.02 -20.64
C PRO A 168 8.72 -4.58 -20.64
N ARG A 169 8.52 -3.81 -21.72
CA ARG A 169 8.82 -2.36 -21.77
C ARG A 169 7.74 -1.50 -21.13
N TYR A 170 6.56 -2.07 -20.83
CA TYR A 170 5.40 -1.38 -20.27
C TYR A 170 5.07 -1.94 -18.88
N PHE A 171 5.72 -1.41 -17.84
CA PHE A 171 5.39 -1.73 -16.45
C PHE A 171 4.05 -1.07 -16.05
N LEU A 172 3.05 -1.88 -15.69
CA LEU A 172 1.72 -1.41 -15.30
C LEU A 172 1.69 -0.95 -13.83
N GLU A 173 0.85 0.05 -13.52
CA GLU A 173 0.56 0.51 -12.15
C GLU A 173 0.08 -0.66 -11.28
N SER A 174 0.74 -0.88 -10.15
CA SER A 174 0.54 -2.08 -9.34
C SER A 174 1.01 -1.90 -7.90
N LEU A 175 0.45 -2.72 -6.98
CA LEU A 175 0.92 -2.77 -5.59
C LEU A 175 2.36 -3.27 -5.54
N CYS A 176 3.19 -2.65 -4.70
CA CYS A 176 4.61 -2.98 -4.61
C CYS A 176 4.98 -3.44 -3.18
N PHE A 177 5.71 -4.54 -3.09
CA PHE A 177 6.59 -4.87 -1.98
C PHE A 177 7.96 -4.29 -2.26
N PHE A 178 8.61 -3.76 -1.24
CA PHE A 178 10.03 -3.47 -1.26
C PHE A 178 10.69 -4.18 -0.10
N CYS A 179 11.70 -5.00 -0.39
CA CYS A 179 12.56 -5.56 0.63
C CYS A 179 13.86 -4.78 0.69
N LYS A 180 14.28 -4.42 1.91
CA LYS A 180 15.54 -3.75 2.15
C LYS A 180 16.33 -4.60 3.14
N PHE A 181 17.27 -5.38 2.62
CA PHE A 181 18.41 -5.85 3.39
C PHE A 181 19.46 -4.75 3.44
#